data_AF-X1HRU0-F1
#
_entry.id   AF-X1HRU0-F1
#
_cell.length_a   1.000
_cell.length_b   1.000
_cell.length_c   1.000
_cell.angle_alpha   90.00
_cell.angle_beta   90.00
_cell.angle_gamma   90.00
#
_symmetry.space_group_name_H-M   'P 1'
#
loop_
_entity.id
_entity.type
_entity.pdbx_description
1 polymer ?
#
loop_
_entity_poly.entity_id
_entity_poly.type
_entity_poly.pdbx_seq_one_letter_code
_entity_poly.pdbx_strand_id
1 'polypeptide(L)' 'MSYRIELDLTQTQLAQRINAKQKSISRYETGASLPSIKTLVKTAKVLKKPAGYFLDE' A
#
# COMPACT_ATOMS: atom_id res chain seq x y z
N MET A 1 -0.16 8.56 3.39
CA MET A 1 0.45 7.21 3.56
C MET A 1 1.79 7.32 4.27
N SER A 2 1.77 7.41 5.60
CA SER A 2 2.99 7.49 6.44
C SER A 2 3.50 6.11 6.87
N TYR A 3 2.65 5.08 6.79
CA TYR A 3 2.91 3.72 7.30
C TYR A 3 4.06 2.98 6.60
N ARG A 4 4.27 3.25 5.31
CA ARG A 4 5.40 2.69 4.58
C ARG A 4 6.73 3.23 5.13
N ILE A 5 6.73 4.49 5.59
CA ILE A 5 7.88 5.17 6.17
C ILE A 5 8.16 4.64 7.58
N GLU A 6 7.13 4.35 8.38
CA GLU A 6 7.28 3.72 9.71
C GLU A 6 7.95 2.34 9.65
N LEU A 7 7.84 1.65 8.51
CA LEU A 7 8.47 0.35 8.26
C LEU A 7 9.77 0.45 7.45
N ASP A 8 10.27 1.67 7.24
CA ASP A 8 11.47 1.99 6.44
C ASP A 8 11.45 1.34 5.04
N LEU A 9 10.27 1.28 4.43
CA LEU A 9 10.08 0.70 3.11
C LEU A 9 10.08 1.79 2.07
N THR A 10 10.64 1.51 0.88
CA THR A 10 10.47 2.35 -0.32
C THR A 10 9.19 1.96 -1.10
N GLN A 11 8.65 2.83 -1.96
CA GLN A 11 7.47 2.50 -2.78
C GLN A 11 7.75 1.26 -3.65
N THR A 12 8.98 1.13 -4.15
CA THR A 12 9.44 -0.03 -4.91
C THR A 12 9.46 -1.30 -4.07
N GLN A 13 9.97 -1.23 -2.83
CA GLN A 13 10.00 -2.39 -1.94
C GLN A 13 8.59 -2.83 -1.52
N LEU A 14 7.66 -1.89 -1.29
CA LEU A 14 6.27 -2.23 -1.03
C LEU A 14 5.63 -2.89 -2.25
N ALA A 15 5.86 -2.32 -3.44
CA ALA A 15 5.38 -2.85 -4.71
C ALA A 15 5.87 -4.29 -4.95
N GLN A 16 7.16 -4.55 -4.74
CA GLN A 16 7.74 -5.89 -4.85
C GLN A 16 7.07 -6.89 -3.89
N ARG A 17 6.87 -6.52 -2.63
CA ARG A 17 6.24 -7.41 -1.64
C ARG A 17 4.78 -7.76 -1.96
N ILE A 18 4.02 -6.86 -2.57
CA ILE A 18 2.63 -7.13 -2.94
C ILE A 18 2.46 -7.62 -4.39
N ASN A 19 3.57 -7.75 -5.11
CA ASN A 19 3.61 -8.04 -6.55
C ASN A 19 2.78 -7.03 -7.37
N ALA A 20 3.09 -5.74 -7.19
CA ALA A 20 2.54 -4.61 -7.91
C ALA A 20 3.66 -3.78 -8.55
N LYS A 21 3.29 -2.79 -9.37
CA LYS A 21 4.24 -1.82 -9.93
C LYS A 21 4.41 -0.66 -8.96
N GLN A 22 5.62 -0.09 -8.86
CA GLN A 22 5.88 1.10 -8.03
C GLN A 22 4.95 2.26 -8.41
N LYS A 23 4.68 2.46 -9.71
CA LYS A 23 3.72 3.45 -10.19
C LYS A 23 2.30 3.23 -9.63
N SER A 24 1.90 1.98 -9.42
CA SER A 24 0.60 1.67 -8.81
C SER A 24 0.58 2.11 -7.36
N ILE A 25 1.65 1.87 -6.59
CA ILE A 25 1.79 2.36 -5.21
C ILE A 25 1.68 3.87 -5.17
N SER A 26 2.47 4.59 -5.99
CA SER A 26 2.41 6.05 -6.07
C SER A 26 0.99 6.56 -6.35
N ARG A 27 0.26 5.93 -7.28
CA ARG A 27 -1.14 6.30 -7.56
C ARG A 27 -2.09 6.02 -6.39
N TYR A 28 -1.83 4.98 -5.59
CA TYR A 28 -2.60 4.72 -4.39
C TYR A 28 -2.29 5.78 -3.31
N GLU A 29 -1.02 6.15 -3.13
CA GLU A 29 -0.61 7.15 -2.13
C GLU A 29 -1.16 8.55 -2.46
N THR A 30 -1.32 8.88 -3.74
CA THR A 30 -1.87 10.16 -4.21
C THR A 30 -3.38 10.16 -4.44
N GLY A 31 -4.07 9.04 -4.22
CA GLY A 31 -5.51 8.90 -4.49
C GLY A 31 -5.88 8.87 -5.98
N ALA A 32 -4.91 8.90 -6.89
CA ALA A 32 -5.13 8.86 -8.34
C ALA A 32 -5.65 7.49 -8.85
N SER A 33 -5.57 6.46 -8.01
CA SER A 33 -6.15 5.14 -8.30
C SER A 33 -6.54 4.47 -6.99
N LEU A 34 -7.62 3.70 -7.00
CA LEU A 34 -7.96 2.81 -5.89
C LEU A 34 -7.29 1.44 -6.10
N PRO A 35 -6.66 0.86 -5.07
CA PRO A 35 -6.19 -0.52 -5.11
C PRO A 35 -7.40 -1.48 -5.11
N SER A 36 -7.25 -2.62 -5.76
CA SER A 36 -8.25 -3.70 -5.64
C SER A 36 -8.24 -4.29 -4.24
N ILE A 37 -9.34 -4.93 -3.82
CA ILE A 37 -9.43 -5.62 -2.52
C ILE A 37 -8.26 -6.59 -2.31
N LYS A 38 -7.86 -7.33 -3.36
CA LYS A 38 -6.71 -8.24 -3.32
C LYS A 38 -5.40 -7.50 -3.01
N THR A 39 -5.17 -6.36 -3.65
CA THR A 39 -4.00 -5.51 -3.39
C THR A 39 -4.05 -4.93 -1.98
N LEU A 40 -5.22 -4.44 -1.54
CA LEU A 40 -5.45 -3.90 -0.21
C LEU A 40 -5.11 -4.93 0.88
N VAL A 41 -5.60 -6.17 0.73
CA VAL A 41 -5.31 -7.28 1.67
C VAL A 41 -3.82 -7.62 1.71
N LYS A 42 -3.14 -7.64 0.55
CA LYS A 42 -1.69 -7.87 0.52
C LYS A 42 -0.91 -6.74 1.19
N THR A 43 -1.27 -5.51 0.90
CA THR A 43 -0.67 -4.31 1.49
C THR A 43 -0.87 -4.30 3.01
N ALA A 44 -2.08 -4.59 3.48
CA ALA A 44 -2.43 -4.76 4.89
C ALA A 44 -1.54 -5.81 5.58
N LYS A 45 -1.33 -6.98 4.94
CA LYS A 45 -0.42 -8.02 5.45
C LYS A 45 1.03 -7.56 5.54
N VAL A 46 1.54 -6.87 4.51
CA VAL A 46 2.92 -6.36 4.48
C VAL A 46 3.13 -5.27 5.52
N LEU A 47 2.16 -4.37 5.66
CA LEU A 47 2.21 -3.26 6.60
C LEU A 47 1.81 -3.68 8.03
N LYS A 48 1.40 -4.94 8.23
CA LYS A 48 0.87 -5.48 9.50
C LYS A 48 -0.24 -4.61 10.11
N LYS A 49 -1.10 -4.03 9.26
CA LYS A 49 -2.21 -3.16 9.65
C LYS A 49 -3.52 -3.67 9.04
N PRO A 50 -4.67 -3.53 9.72
CA PRO A 50 -5.94 -3.95 9.17
C PRO A 50 -6.30 -3.14 7.91
N ALA A 51 -6.88 -3.82 6.92
CA ALA A 51 -7.24 -3.21 5.63
C ALA A 51 -8.26 -2.07 5.76
N GLY A 52 -9.14 -2.12 6.77
CA GLY A 52 -10.10 -1.04 7.08
C GLY A 52 -9.43 0.27 7.47
N TYR A 53 -8.19 0.22 7.97
CA TYR A 53 -7.43 1.42 8.36
C TYR A 53 -6.96 2.28 7.16
N PHE A 54 -7.12 1.76 5.94
CA PHE A 54 -6.89 2.52 4.70
C PHE A 54 -8.19 3.10 4.11
N LEU A 55 -9.33 2.83 4.76
CA LEU A 55 -10.67 3.26 4.33
C LEU A 55 -11.27 4.32 5.25
N ASP A 56 -10.76 4.48 6.47
CA ASP A 56 -11.12 5.57 7.39
C ASP A 56 -10.23 6.80 7.12
N GLU A 57 -10.86 7.97 6.96
CA GLU A 57 -10.23 9.31 6.82
C GLU A 57 -9.46 9.75 8.07
#